data_AF-A0A9P9BWN8-F1
#
_entry.id   AF-A0A9P9BWN8-F1
#
_cell.length_a   1.000
_cell.length_b   1.000
_cell.length_c   1.000
_cell.angle_alpha   90.00
_cell.angle_beta   90.00
_cell.angle_gamma   90.00
#
_symmetry.space_group_name_H-M   'P 1'
#
loop_
_entity.id
_entity.type
_entity.pdbx_description
1 polymer ?
#
loop_
_entity_poly.entity_id
_entity_poly.type
_entity_poly.pdbx_seq_one_letter_code
_entity_poly.pdbx_strand_id
1 'polypeptide(L)'
;MLLNGGMVNEDVVWTASAALQLAFNRNADSIALLDTYAYEQWLEGSPLTTIFRGAKASTFWLARRIILPVYDRDGIHWMAAMVRPSKARIDFYDSFARPHKCEEHGRRVGTLVTALLDHAHAIGIADVPEAPRKWNLVLATSVRVQSNVVDCGLWAIANIAAIIRGYRVTGLQEVEMTRFRQLVHGVICAHIPPDRVPRSE
;
A
#
# COMPACT_ATOMS: atom_id res chain seq x y z
N MET A 1 -2.46 -11.28 -17.27
CA MET A 1 -3.24 -10.41 -16.35
C MET A 1 -2.77 -8.96 -16.37
N LEU A 2 -1.49 -8.66 -16.11
CA LEU A 2 -0.94 -7.30 -16.19
C LEU A 2 -1.02 -6.64 -17.58
N LEU A 3 -0.77 -7.39 -18.66
CA LEU A 3 -0.67 -6.85 -20.02
C LEU A 3 -2.01 -6.76 -20.77
N ASN A 4 -3.10 -7.29 -20.22
CA ASN A 4 -4.39 -7.40 -20.94
C ASN A 4 -5.22 -6.12 -20.89
N GLY A 5 -4.66 -5.00 -20.41
CA GLY A 5 -5.38 -3.72 -20.25
C GLY A 5 -6.45 -3.71 -19.14
N GLY A 6 -6.77 -4.86 -18.54
CA GLY A 6 -7.73 -4.97 -17.45
C GLY A 6 -7.24 -4.43 -16.11
N MET A 7 -8.18 -4.36 -15.16
CA MET A 7 -7.88 -4.00 -13.79
C MET A 7 -6.90 -5.00 -13.17
N VAL A 8 -5.89 -4.48 -12.48
CA VAL A 8 -4.92 -5.32 -11.77
C VAL A 8 -5.55 -5.86 -10.49
N ASN A 9 -5.22 -7.10 -10.15
CA ASN A 9 -5.69 -7.75 -8.93
C ASN A 9 -4.72 -7.50 -7.75
N GLU A 10 -5.06 -8.05 -6.59
CA GLU A 10 -4.29 -8.00 -5.35
C GLU A 10 -2.87 -8.54 -5.49
N ASP A 11 -2.67 -9.66 -6.20
CA ASP A 11 -1.34 -10.25 -6.40
C ASP A 11 -0.41 -9.28 -7.12
N VAL A 12 -0.93 -8.61 -8.14
CA VAL A 12 -0.17 -7.63 -8.91
C VAL A 12 0.13 -6.40 -8.07
N VAL A 13 -0.86 -5.87 -7.33
CA VAL A 13 -0.67 -4.71 -6.46
C VAL A 13 0.38 -4.99 -5.39
N TRP A 14 0.29 -6.15 -4.72
CA TRP A 14 1.26 -6.57 -3.72
C TRP A 14 2.65 -6.80 -4.32
N THR A 15 2.76 -7.65 -5.33
CA THR A 15 4.05 -8.04 -5.92
C THR A 15 4.75 -6.84 -6.54
N ALA A 16 4.02 -5.96 -7.24
CA ALA A 16 4.58 -4.72 -7.75
C ALA A 16 5.13 -3.85 -6.62
N SER A 17 4.34 -3.63 -5.56
CA SER A 17 4.72 -2.76 -4.45
C SER A 17 5.96 -3.28 -3.73
N ALA A 18 6.03 -4.59 -3.46
CA ALA A 18 7.19 -5.24 -2.86
C ALA A 18 8.43 -5.17 -3.76
N ALA A 19 8.28 -5.46 -5.06
CA ALA A 19 9.38 -5.39 -6.02
C ALA A 19 9.91 -3.95 -6.20
N LEU A 20 9.02 -2.95 -6.18
CA LEU A 20 9.40 -1.54 -6.21
C LEU A 20 10.11 -1.12 -4.92
N GLN A 21 9.70 -1.64 -3.76
CA GLN A 21 10.40 -1.40 -2.50
C GLN A 21 11.82 -1.93 -2.54
N LEU A 22 12.04 -3.13 -3.10
CA LEU A 22 13.37 -3.71 -3.31
C LEU A 22 14.19 -2.89 -4.31
N ALA A 23 13.61 -2.55 -5.46
CA ALA A 23 14.29 -1.83 -6.53
C ALA A 23 14.71 -0.40 -6.14
N PHE A 24 13.92 0.28 -5.32
CA PHE A 24 14.14 1.67 -4.92
C PHE A 24 14.65 1.82 -3.50
N ASN A 25 15.19 0.76 -2.90
CA ASN A 25 15.56 0.67 -1.49
C ASN A 25 16.70 1.63 -1.07
N ARG A 26 16.44 2.93 -1.10
CA ARG A 26 17.35 3.98 -0.64
C ARG A 26 17.19 4.27 0.85
N ASN A 27 16.09 3.81 1.48
CA ASN A 27 15.72 4.11 2.88
C ASN A 27 14.78 3.04 3.50
N ALA A 28 15.06 1.74 3.33
CA ALA A 28 14.23 0.62 3.86
C ALA A 28 13.82 0.83 5.32
N ASP A 29 14.77 1.21 6.17
CA ASP A 29 14.58 1.31 7.61
C ASP A 29 13.56 2.40 8.01
N SER A 30 13.13 3.25 7.06
CA SER A 30 12.14 4.29 7.29
C SER A 30 10.73 3.96 6.78
N ILE A 31 10.55 2.88 6.03
CA ILE A 31 9.29 2.54 5.35
C ILE A 31 8.93 1.07 5.60
N ALA A 32 7.75 0.85 6.18
CA ALA A 32 7.09 -0.44 6.16
C ALA A 32 6.00 -0.46 5.11
N LEU A 33 5.90 -1.56 4.39
CA LEU A 33 4.80 -1.85 3.48
C LEU A 33 3.98 -2.99 4.09
N LEU A 34 2.70 -2.75 4.34
CA LEU A 34 1.77 -3.82 4.72
C LEU A 34 1.19 -4.46 3.46
N ASP A 35 0.91 -5.76 3.55
CA ASP A 35 0.31 -6.48 2.45
C ASP A 35 -1.13 -6.00 2.14
N THR A 36 -1.62 -6.39 0.98
CA THR A 36 -2.99 -6.07 0.54
C THR A 36 -4.05 -6.71 1.44
N TYR A 37 -3.71 -7.80 2.15
CA TYR A 37 -4.65 -8.55 2.97
C TYR A 37 -4.85 -7.95 4.36
N ALA A 38 -3.88 -7.21 4.91
CA ALA A 38 -3.98 -6.66 6.26
C ALA A 38 -5.18 -5.73 6.41
N TYR A 39 -5.43 -4.90 5.39
CA TYR A 39 -6.58 -4.03 5.36
C TYR A 39 -7.89 -4.81 5.15
N GLU A 40 -7.90 -5.79 4.26
CA GLU A 40 -9.11 -6.59 3.99
C GLU A 40 -9.52 -7.45 5.19
N GLN A 41 -8.57 -8.16 5.80
CA GLN A 41 -8.78 -8.96 6.99
C GLN A 41 -9.32 -8.11 8.15
N TRP A 42 -8.88 -6.85 8.26
CA TRP A 42 -9.43 -5.91 9.22
C TRP A 42 -10.90 -5.59 8.96
N LEU A 43 -11.29 -5.38 7.70
CA LEU A 43 -12.69 -5.15 7.33
C LEU A 43 -13.58 -6.37 7.61
N GLU A 44 -13.03 -7.56 7.44
CA GLU A 44 -13.74 -8.82 7.69
C GLU A 44 -13.82 -9.19 9.19
N GLY A 45 -13.19 -8.41 10.07
CA GLY A 45 -13.14 -8.71 11.50
C GLY A 45 -12.27 -9.92 11.84
N SER A 46 -11.26 -10.20 11.01
CA SER A 46 -10.29 -11.25 11.30
C SER A 46 -9.60 -11.01 12.65
N PRO A 47 -9.18 -12.08 13.36
CA PRO A 47 -8.45 -11.93 14.61
C PRO A 47 -7.20 -11.05 14.44
N LEU A 48 -7.02 -10.07 15.33
CA LEU A 48 -5.88 -9.14 15.28
C LEU A 48 -4.53 -9.86 15.28
N THR A 49 -4.42 -11.01 15.96
CA THR A 49 -3.21 -11.85 15.98
C THR A 49 -2.85 -12.41 14.60
N THR A 50 -3.84 -12.70 13.75
CA THR A 50 -3.64 -13.15 12.36
C THR A 50 -3.12 -12.00 11.50
N ILE A 51 -3.77 -10.85 11.57
CA ILE A 51 -3.37 -9.63 10.83
C ILE A 51 -1.95 -9.23 11.25
N PHE A 52 -1.70 -9.22 12.56
CA PHE A 52 -0.40 -8.89 13.13
C PHE A 52 0.69 -9.84 12.64
N ARG A 53 0.42 -11.15 12.57
CA ARG A 53 1.38 -12.14 12.08
C ARG A 53 1.83 -11.85 10.64
N GLY A 54 0.90 -11.50 9.75
CA GLY A 54 1.21 -11.10 8.37
C GLY A 54 1.99 -9.78 8.33
N ALA A 55 1.54 -8.78 9.08
CA ALA A 55 2.18 -7.47 9.13
C ALA A 55 3.58 -7.49 9.78
N LYS A 56 3.86 -8.45 10.67
CA LYS A 56 5.07 -8.47 11.50
C LYS A 56 6.37 -8.44 10.70
N ALA A 57 6.40 -9.10 9.55
CA ALA A 57 7.59 -9.16 8.69
C ALA A 57 8.03 -7.78 8.18
N SER A 58 7.12 -6.80 8.11
CA SER A 58 7.44 -5.43 7.69
C SER A 58 8.11 -4.58 8.78
N THR A 59 8.16 -5.06 10.04
CA THR A 59 8.65 -4.28 11.19
C THR A 59 7.99 -2.91 11.35
N PHE A 60 6.69 -2.81 11.00
CA PHE A 60 5.97 -1.54 10.89
C PHE A 60 6.02 -0.63 12.11
N TRP A 61 6.22 -1.17 13.32
CA TRP A 61 6.32 -0.39 14.54
C TRP A 61 7.59 0.48 14.60
N LEU A 62 8.66 0.13 13.88
CA LEU A 62 9.89 0.93 13.77
C LEU A 62 9.85 1.93 12.61
N ALA A 63 8.91 1.77 11.69
CA ALA A 63 8.89 2.55 10.46
C ALA A 63 8.39 3.99 10.67
N ARG A 64 9.08 4.95 10.05
CA ARG A 64 8.63 6.36 10.01
C ARG A 64 7.39 6.55 9.15
N ARG A 65 7.22 5.68 8.15
CA ARG A 65 6.11 5.66 7.20
C ARG A 65 5.61 4.23 7.07
N ILE A 66 4.32 4.02 7.26
CA ILE A 66 3.66 2.75 6.97
C ILE A 66 2.79 2.95 5.73
N ILE A 67 3.01 2.15 4.70
CA ILE A 67 2.28 2.21 3.44
C ILE A 67 1.32 1.04 3.39
N LEU A 68 0.07 1.29 2.99
CA LEU A 68 -0.95 0.26 2.81
C LEU A 68 -1.64 0.47 1.46
N PRO A 69 -1.68 -0.54 0.59
CA PRO A 69 -2.72 -0.63 -0.43
C PRO A 69 -4.09 -0.74 0.23
N VAL A 70 -5.10 -0.08 -0.34
CA VAL A 70 -6.48 -0.11 0.17
C VAL A 70 -7.41 -0.48 -0.97
N TYR A 71 -8.21 -1.53 -0.78
CA TYR A 71 -9.24 -1.92 -1.73
C TYR A 71 -10.64 -1.58 -1.20
N ASP A 72 -11.39 -0.79 -1.97
CA ASP A 72 -12.82 -0.51 -1.74
C ASP A 72 -13.63 -1.57 -2.49
N ARG A 73 -14.12 -2.59 -1.77
CA ARG A 73 -14.89 -3.70 -2.36
C ARG A 73 -16.21 -3.22 -2.98
N ASP A 74 -16.90 -2.28 -2.34
CA ASP A 74 -18.17 -1.74 -2.82
C ASP A 74 -17.97 -0.92 -4.10
N GLY A 75 -16.87 -0.16 -4.14
CA GLY A 75 -16.50 0.66 -5.29
C GLY A 75 -15.68 -0.05 -6.37
N ILE A 76 -15.25 -1.30 -6.13
CA ILE A 76 -14.31 -2.07 -6.96
C ILE A 76 -13.11 -1.19 -7.36
N HIS A 77 -12.39 -0.66 -6.36
CA HIS A 77 -11.39 0.38 -6.60
C HIS A 77 -10.20 0.34 -5.65
N TRP A 78 -9.01 0.44 -6.22
CA TRP A 78 -7.75 0.51 -5.48
C TRP A 78 -7.34 1.95 -5.12
N MET A 79 -6.85 2.10 -3.91
CA MET A 79 -6.33 3.33 -3.31
C MET A 79 -5.03 3.03 -2.56
N ALA A 80 -4.37 4.05 -2.03
CA ALA A 80 -3.19 3.88 -1.19
C ALA A 80 -3.22 4.84 0.00
N ALA A 81 -2.73 4.37 1.15
CA ALA A 81 -2.56 5.18 2.36
C ALA A 81 -1.08 5.20 2.78
N MET A 82 -0.60 6.38 3.19
CA MET A 82 0.67 6.55 3.88
C MET A 82 0.40 7.07 5.29
N VAL A 83 0.71 6.25 6.28
CA VAL A 83 0.57 6.57 7.70
C VAL A 83 1.90 7.02 8.28
N ARG A 84 1.85 8.07 9.10
CA ARG A 84 2.98 8.59 9.87
C ARG A 84 2.61 8.60 11.36
N PRO A 85 2.90 7.50 12.09
CA PRO A 85 2.46 7.34 13.47
C PRO A 85 2.89 8.49 14.38
N SER A 86 4.17 8.89 14.33
CA SER A 86 4.71 10.01 15.13
C SER A 86 4.08 11.38 14.86
N LYS A 87 3.35 11.52 13.75
CA LYS A 87 2.64 12.76 13.39
C LYS A 87 1.12 12.62 13.49
N ALA A 88 0.64 11.45 13.94
CA ALA A 88 -0.77 11.09 13.94
C ALA A 88 -1.45 11.45 12.61
N ARG A 89 -0.78 11.18 11.47
CA ARG A 89 -1.24 11.63 10.15
C ARG A 89 -1.36 10.49 9.15
N ILE A 90 -2.41 10.55 8.35
CA ILE A 90 -2.66 9.64 7.22
C ILE A 90 -2.77 10.50 5.96
N ASP A 91 -1.87 10.32 5.00
CA ASP A 91 -2.05 10.85 3.65
C ASP A 91 -2.72 9.78 2.81
N PHE A 92 -3.88 10.10 2.26
CA PHE A 92 -4.72 9.13 1.56
C PHE A 92 -4.86 9.52 0.09
N TYR A 93 -4.55 8.57 -0.79
CA TYR A 93 -4.56 8.75 -2.23
C TYR A 93 -5.72 7.99 -2.87
N ASP A 94 -6.50 8.70 -3.66
CA ASP A 94 -7.52 8.14 -4.56
C ASP A 94 -7.41 8.83 -5.93
N SER A 95 -7.23 8.04 -6.99
CA SER A 95 -7.12 8.54 -8.37
C SER A 95 -8.42 9.15 -8.88
N PHE A 96 -9.57 8.79 -8.30
CA PHE A 96 -10.86 9.44 -8.55
C PHE A 96 -11.12 10.65 -7.65
N ALA A 97 -10.23 10.92 -6.69
CA ALA A 97 -10.33 12.03 -5.74
C ALA A 97 -11.71 12.08 -5.06
N ARG A 98 -12.19 10.96 -4.50
CA ARG A 98 -13.48 10.87 -3.79
C ARG A 98 -13.27 11.11 -2.29
N PRO A 99 -13.59 12.32 -1.75
CA PRO A 99 -13.24 12.67 -0.38
C PRO A 99 -13.93 11.78 0.65
N HIS A 100 -15.22 11.47 0.44
CA HIS A 100 -16.01 10.64 1.35
C HIS A 100 -15.42 9.22 1.50
N LYS A 101 -14.98 8.59 0.40
CA LYS A 101 -14.29 7.30 0.44
C LYS A 101 -12.94 7.41 1.14
N CYS A 102 -12.15 8.44 0.84
CA CYS A 102 -10.88 8.68 1.54
C CYS A 102 -11.08 8.84 3.05
N GLU A 103 -12.14 9.53 3.48
CA GLU A 103 -12.49 9.72 4.88
C GLU A 103 -12.93 8.43 5.58
N GLU A 104 -13.78 7.64 4.92
CA GLU A 104 -14.24 6.35 5.42
C GLU A 104 -13.07 5.37 5.58
N HIS A 105 -12.33 5.14 4.50
CA HIS A 105 -11.21 4.21 4.49
C HIS A 105 -10.04 4.72 5.34
N GLY A 106 -9.79 6.03 5.36
CA GLY A 106 -8.76 6.64 6.20
C GLY A 106 -9.00 6.44 7.69
N ARG A 107 -10.27 6.52 8.14
CA ARG A 107 -10.64 6.18 9.53
C ARG A 107 -10.35 4.72 9.84
N ARG A 108 -10.70 3.80 8.93
CA ARG A 108 -10.46 2.35 9.09
C ARG A 108 -8.98 1.99 9.10
N VAL A 109 -8.16 2.66 8.27
CA VAL A 109 -6.69 2.53 8.31
C VAL A 109 -6.15 3.02 9.66
N GLY A 110 -6.65 4.15 10.16
CA GLY A 110 -6.25 4.66 11.48
C GLY A 110 -6.54 3.67 12.61
N THR A 111 -7.75 3.09 12.64
CA THR A 111 -8.11 2.10 13.67
C THR A 111 -7.27 0.82 13.56
N LEU A 112 -7.02 0.33 12.34
CA LEU A 112 -6.14 -0.81 12.10
C LEU A 112 -4.72 -0.57 12.63
N VAL A 113 -4.09 0.53 12.23
CA VAL A 113 -2.70 0.83 12.64
C VAL A 113 -2.62 1.05 14.15
N THR A 114 -3.63 1.68 14.74
CA THR A 114 -3.72 1.83 16.21
C THR A 114 -3.74 0.47 16.90
N ALA A 115 -4.62 -0.43 16.45
CA ALA A 115 -4.75 -1.77 17.02
C ALA A 115 -3.46 -2.60 16.87
N LEU A 116 -2.79 -2.50 15.72
CA LEU A 116 -1.52 -3.20 15.48
C LEU A 116 -0.39 -2.70 16.38
N LEU A 117 -0.28 -1.37 16.60
CA LEU A 117 0.71 -0.78 17.51
C LEU A 117 0.40 -1.14 18.97
N ASP A 118 -0.87 -1.03 19.39
CA ASP A 118 -1.30 -1.45 20.73
C ASP A 118 -0.98 -2.93 20.98
N HIS A 119 -1.22 -3.79 19.99
CA HIS A 119 -0.91 -5.21 20.09
C HIS A 119 0.59 -5.46 20.21
N ALA A 120 1.42 -4.79 19.39
CA ALA A 120 2.87 -4.89 19.47
C ALA A 120 3.38 -4.51 20.87
N HIS A 121 2.83 -3.43 21.44
CA HIS A 121 3.15 -2.99 22.80
C HIS A 121 2.70 -4.02 23.84
N ALA A 122 1.48 -4.53 23.75
CA ALA A 122 0.91 -5.49 24.70
C ALA A 122 1.67 -6.82 24.76
N ILE A 123 2.26 -7.27 23.64
CA ILE A 123 3.09 -8.49 23.61
C ILE A 123 4.58 -8.23 23.92
N GLY A 124 4.94 -7.00 24.31
CA GLY A 124 6.28 -6.66 24.79
C GLY A 124 7.33 -6.45 23.69
N ILE A 125 6.94 -6.06 22.48
CA ILE A 125 7.92 -5.64 21.47
C ILE A 125 8.56 -4.31 21.92
N ALA A 126 9.89 -4.25 21.88
CA ALA A 126 10.65 -3.06 22.22
C ALA A 126 10.45 -1.93 21.20
N ASP A 127 10.63 -0.69 21.64
CA ASP A 127 10.63 0.52 20.81
C ASP A 127 9.34 0.76 20.00
N VAL A 128 8.22 0.20 20.46
CA VAL A 128 6.90 0.47 19.88
C VAL A 128 6.42 1.85 20.35
N PRO A 129 6.13 2.79 19.43
CA PRO A 129 5.60 4.10 19.79
C PRO A 129 4.17 3.97 20.34
N GLU A 130 3.78 4.90 21.22
CA GLU A 130 2.38 4.99 21.64
C GLU A 130 1.46 5.20 20.42
N ALA A 131 0.41 4.39 20.34
CA ALA A 131 -0.53 4.43 19.24
C ALA A 131 -1.38 5.71 19.28
N PRO A 132 -1.41 6.52 18.20
CA PRO A 132 -2.29 7.68 18.15
C PRO A 132 -3.76 7.31 18.26
N ARG A 133 -4.50 7.99 19.13
CA ARG A 133 -5.96 7.78 19.29
C ARG A 133 -6.79 8.61 18.31
N LYS A 134 -6.24 9.69 17.79
CA LYS A 134 -6.87 10.57 16.80
C LYS A 134 -5.92 10.78 15.63
N TRP A 135 -6.42 10.51 14.43
CA TRP A 135 -5.65 10.64 13.19
C TRP A 135 -6.09 11.85 12.38
N ASN A 136 -5.12 12.64 11.93
CA ASN A 136 -5.30 13.73 10.98
C ASN A 136 -5.22 13.16 9.56
N LEU A 137 -6.38 13.02 8.93
CA LEU A 137 -6.47 12.59 7.54
C LEU A 137 -6.18 13.77 6.60
N VAL A 138 -5.36 13.54 5.59
CA VAL A 138 -5.05 14.50 4.54
C VAL A 138 -5.27 13.83 3.19
N LEU A 139 -6.09 14.44 2.34
CA LEU A 139 -6.24 14.01 0.96
C LEU A 139 -4.96 14.34 0.19
N ALA A 140 -4.31 13.30 -0.33
CA ALA A 140 -3.09 13.43 -1.13
C ALA A 140 -3.42 13.92 -2.55
N THR A 141 -4.59 13.56 -3.06
CA THR A 141 -5.17 14.03 -4.31
C THR A 141 -6.47 14.78 -4.06
N SER A 142 -6.56 16.00 -4.58
CA SER A 142 -7.78 16.82 -4.55
C SER A 142 -8.46 16.92 -5.92
N VAL A 143 -7.82 16.41 -6.97
CA VAL A 143 -8.32 16.45 -8.35
C VAL A 143 -8.27 15.03 -8.91
N ARG A 144 -9.33 14.67 -9.64
CA ARG A 144 -9.42 13.40 -10.36
C ARG A 144 -8.33 13.33 -11.43
N VAL A 145 -7.49 12.31 -11.36
CA VAL A 145 -6.40 12.06 -12.34
C VAL A 145 -6.67 10.84 -13.22
N GLN A 146 -7.70 10.06 -12.89
CA GLN A 146 -8.14 8.89 -13.65
C GLN A 146 -9.56 9.09 -14.19
N SER A 147 -9.74 8.87 -15.48
CA SER A 147 -11.02 8.86 -16.17
C SER A 147 -11.54 7.45 -16.45
N ASN A 148 -10.65 6.48 -16.67
CA ASN A 148 -11.03 5.08 -16.95
C ASN A 148 -11.36 4.30 -15.66
N VAL A 149 -11.91 3.09 -15.77
CA VAL A 149 -12.33 2.27 -14.61
C VAL A 149 -11.35 1.15 -14.22
N VAL A 150 -10.23 1.00 -14.94
CA VAL A 150 -9.35 -0.18 -14.81
C VAL A 150 -7.97 0.14 -14.22
N ASP A 151 -7.51 1.39 -14.30
CA ASP A 151 -6.15 1.74 -13.91
C ASP A 151 -5.98 2.11 -12.42
N CYS A 152 -7.03 2.00 -11.59
CA CYS A 152 -6.96 2.40 -10.18
C CYS A 152 -5.84 1.69 -9.41
N GLY A 153 -5.62 0.39 -9.69
CA GLY A 153 -4.51 -0.35 -9.08
C GLY A 153 -3.14 0.11 -9.57
N LEU A 154 -3.01 0.52 -10.84
CA LEU A 154 -1.76 1.13 -11.32
C LEU A 154 -1.50 2.48 -10.67
N TRP A 155 -2.53 3.29 -10.48
CA TRP A 155 -2.42 4.56 -9.77
C TRP A 155 -2.02 4.37 -8.31
N ALA A 156 -2.56 3.35 -7.63
CA ALA A 156 -2.14 2.98 -6.28
C ALA A 156 -0.65 2.58 -6.27
N ILE A 157 -0.22 1.69 -7.17
CA ILE A 157 1.19 1.26 -7.31
C ILE A 157 2.10 2.46 -7.62
N ALA A 158 1.70 3.37 -8.51
CA ALA A 158 2.45 4.58 -8.85
C ALA A 158 2.69 5.49 -7.65
N ASN A 159 1.68 5.64 -6.79
CA ASN A 159 1.82 6.44 -5.57
C ASN A 159 2.69 5.74 -4.53
N ILE A 160 2.55 4.44 -4.37
CA ILE A 160 3.45 3.65 -3.51
C ILE A 160 4.90 3.83 -3.98
N ALA A 161 5.16 3.71 -5.29
CA ALA A 161 6.49 3.97 -5.87
C ALA A 161 7.01 5.39 -5.57
N ALA A 162 6.14 6.40 -5.69
CA ALA A 162 6.51 7.78 -5.39
C ALA A 162 6.87 7.96 -3.91
N ILE A 163 6.09 7.38 -3.00
CA ILE A 163 6.32 7.44 -1.55
C ILE A 163 7.65 6.76 -1.18
N ILE A 164 7.91 5.57 -1.76
CA ILE A 164 9.17 4.83 -1.57
C ILE A 164 10.36 5.69 -1.99
N ARG A 165 10.23 6.41 -3.11
CA ARG A 165 11.26 7.33 -3.63
C ARG A 165 11.36 8.66 -2.86
N GLY A 166 10.56 8.87 -1.82
CA GLY A 166 10.61 10.07 -0.97
C GLY A 166 9.67 11.22 -1.39
N TYR A 167 8.83 11.00 -2.41
CA TYR A 167 7.82 11.97 -2.83
C TYR A 167 6.51 11.79 -2.06
N ARG A 168 5.63 12.80 -2.12
CA ARG A 168 4.31 12.73 -1.47
C ARG A 168 3.27 12.00 -2.32
N VAL A 169 3.28 12.23 -3.63
CA VAL A 169 2.37 11.66 -4.62
C VAL A 169 3.12 11.43 -5.93
N THR A 170 2.57 10.60 -6.80
CA THR A 170 3.08 10.46 -8.17
C THR A 170 2.86 11.74 -8.98
N GLY A 171 3.81 12.06 -9.86
CA GLY A 171 3.67 13.10 -10.87
C GLY A 171 3.18 12.59 -12.23
N LEU A 172 2.88 11.28 -12.34
CA LEU A 172 2.42 10.67 -13.58
C LEU A 172 1.04 11.21 -13.98
N GLN A 173 0.82 11.28 -15.29
CA GLN A 173 -0.43 11.61 -15.93
C GLN A 173 -1.12 10.33 -16.48
N GLU A 174 -2.42 10.41 -16.76
CA GLU A 174 -3.18 9.26 -17.27
C GLU A 174 -2.59 8.68 -18.57
N VAL A 175 -2.13 9.55 -19.47
CA VAL A 175 -1.46 9.15 -20.73
C VAL A 175 -0.20 8.30 -20.50
N GLU A 176 0.39 8.36 -19.32
CA GLU A 176 1.59 7.60 -18.97
C GLU A 176 1.27 6.23 -18.36
N MET A 177 0.01 5.93 -18.02
CA MET A 177 -0.38 4.67 -17.34
C MET A 177 -0.07 3.43 -18.17
N THR A 178 -0.18 3.49 -19.50
CA THR A 178 0.22 2.38 -20.38
C THR A 178 1.71 2.08 -20.27
N ARG A 179 2.55 3.12 -20.30
CA ARG A 179 4.01 2.95 -20.12
C ARG A 179 4.35 2.50 -18.70
N PHE A 180 3.66 3.03 -17.71
CA PHE A 180 3.85 2.64 -16.32
C PHE A 180 3.48 1.17 -16.08
N ARG A 181 2.41 0.66 -16.70
CA ARG A 181 2.04 -0.76 -16.69
C ARG A 181 3.15 -1.66 -17.20
N GLN A 182 3.81 -1.27 -18.30
CA GLN A 182 4.96 -2.01 -18.84
C GLN A 182 6.15 -1.99 -17.88
N LEU A 183 6.41 -0.85 -17.22
CA LEU A 183 7.44 -0.75 -16.19
C LEU A 183 7.14 -1.68 -15.00
N VAL A 184 5.90 -1.67 -14.49
CA VAL A 184 5.47 -2.56 -13.39
C VAL A 184 5.68 -4.02 -13.78
N HIS A 185 5.27 -4.41 -14.98
CA HIS A 185 5.51 -5.75 -15.50
C HIS A 185 7.01 -6.10 -15.52
N GLY A 186 7.85 -5.22 -16.06
CA GLY A 186 9.30 -5.44 -16.10
C GLY A 186 9.94 -5.57 -14.70
N VAL A 187 9.52 -4.74 -13.75
CA VAL A 187 9.99 -4.80 -12.36
C VAL A 187 9.58 -6.11 -11.70
N ILE A 188 8.34 -6.57 -11.90
CA ILE A 188 7.89 -7.87 -11.38
C ILE A 188 8.72 -9.01 -11.99
N CYS A 189 8.87 -9.05 -13.32
CA CYS A 189 9.66 -10.08 -13.99
C CYS A 189 11.13 -10.12 -13.55
N ALA A 190 11.72 -8.97 -13.18
CA ALA A 190 13.09 -8.92 -12.66
C ALA A 190 13.23 -9.50 -11.24
N HIS A 191 12.14 -9.61 -10.48
CA HIS A 191 12.14 -10.09 -9.08
C HIS A 191 11.46 -11.45 -8.90
N ILE A 192 10.78 -11.97 -9.93
CA ILE A 192 10.39 -13.38 -10.00
C ILE A 192 11.60 -14.15 -10.54
N PRO A 193 12.15 -15.14 -9.81
CA PRO A 193 13.21 -15.99 -10.35
C PRO A 193 12.70 -16.62 -11.66
N PRO A 194 13.50 -16.67 -12.73
CA PRO A 194 13.11 -17.45 -13.89
C PRO A 194 12.79 -18.87 -13.41
N ASP A 195 11.61 -19.37 -13.76
CA ASP A 195 11.18 -20.72 -13.43
C ASP A 195 12.35 -21.67 -13.71
N ARG A 196 12.63 -22.55 -12.74
CA ARG A 196 13.66 -23.58 -12.83
C ARG A 196 13.71 -24.12 -14.26
N VAL A 197 14.83 -23.90 -14.94
CA VAL A 197 15.20 -24.67 -16.13
C VAL A 197 14.93 -26.14 -15.78
N PRO A 198 14.20 -26.91 -16.60
CA PRO A 198 13.99 -28.33 -16.33
C PRO A 198 15.36 -28.95 -16.09
N ARG A 199 15.50 -29.74 -15.01
CA ARG A 199 16.70 -30.58 -14.87
C ARG A 199 16.69 -31.50 -16.08
N SER A 200 17.60 -31.24 -17.02
CA SER A 200 18.04 -32.23 -17.98
C SER A 200 18.83 -33.27 -17.19
N GLU A 201 18.22 -34.44 -16.98
CA GLU A 201 18.80 -35.78 -17.15
C GLU A 201 17.73 -36.83 -16.86
#